data_AF-A0A939DRJ1-F1
#
_entry.id   AF-A0A939DRJ1-F1
#
_cell.length_a   1.000
_cell.length_b   1.000
_cell.length_c   1.000
_cell.angle_alpha   90.00
_cell.angle_beta   90.00
_cell.angle_gamma   90.00
#
_symmetry.space_group_name_H-M   'P 1'
#
loop_
_entity.id
_entity.type
_entity.pdbx_description
1 polymer ?
#
loop_
_entity_poly.entity_id
_entity_poly.type
_entity_poly.pdbx_seq_one_letter_code
_entity_poly.pdbx_strand_id
1 'polypeptide(L)'
;MYDHNLAVFDPDILISFYQGMSAEMLVESLQIYLQEGAMLQETIMMDFDLGKDVQRGFHSLKTTSKMVGAMRIHDICRNYELQTQREERLRLISEFEMEWESAEEAIQAWIDAR
;
A
#
# COMPACT_ATOMS: atom_id res chain seq x y z
N MET A 1 -2.52 -11.26 -12.94
CA MET A 1 -1.14 -11.77 -12.95
C MET A 1 -0.32 -10.70 -12.27
N TYR A 2 0.26 -11.00 -11.13
CA TYR A 2 1.03 -10.06 -10.32
C TYR A 2 2.31 -9.67 -11.06
N ASP A 3 2.57 -8.37 -11.23
CA ASP A 3 3.77 -7.89 -11.94
C ASP A 3 4.93 -7.73 -10.97
N HIS A 4 5.81 -8.74 -10.93
CA HIS A 4 7.00 -8.73 -10.07
C HIS A 4 8.03 -7.65 -10.47
N ASN A 5 7.89 -7.04 -11.66
CA ASN A 5 8.78 -5.98 -12.13
C ASN A 5 8.43 -4.60 -11.54
N LEU A 6 7.28 -4.47 -10.88
CA LEU A 6 6.94 -3.24 -10.17
C LEU A 6 7.90 -3.03 -9.00
N ALA A 7 8.36 -1.79 -8.83
CA ALA A 7 9.10 -1.38 -7.65
C ALA A 7 8.22 -1.55 -6.41
N VAL A 8 8.82 -2.02 -5.31
CA VAL A 8 8.16 -2.07 -4.00
C VAL A 8 7.76 -0.65 -3.59
N PHE A 9 8.71 0.28 -3.71
CA PHE A 9 8.54 1.70 -3.45
C PHE A 9 9.32 2.51 -4.51
N ASP A 10 8.65 3.52 -5.08
CA ASP A 10 9.22 4.45 -6.05
C ASP A 10 9.04 5.90 -5.54
N PRO A 11 10.09 6.51 -4.97
CA PRO A 11 10.00 7.86 -4.41
C PRO A 11 9.84 8.95 -5.46
N ASP A 12 10.15 8.70 -6.74
CA ASP A 12 9.94 9.71 -7.78
C ASP A 12 8.45 9.96 -8.00
N ILE A 13 7.61 8.94 -7.75
CA ILE A 13 6.15 9.09 -7.77
C ILE A 13 5.69 10.00 -6.64
N LEU A 14 6.17 9.79 -5.40
CA LEU A 14 5.88 10.66 -4.26
C LEU A 14 6.27 12.10 -4.57
N ILE A 15 7.51 12.32 -5.01
CA ILE A 15 8.03 13.66 -5.33
C ILE A 15 7.21 14.32 -6.43
N SER A 16 6.78 13.54 -7.44
CA SER A 16 5.93 14.05 -8.51
C SER A 16 4.49 14.34 -8.07
N PHE A 17 3.93 13.58 -7.12
CA PHE A 17 2.57 13.81 -6.64
C PHE A 17 2.50 15.02 -5.71
N TYR A 18 3.54 15.23 -4.92
CA TYR A 18 3.64 16.29 -3.91
C TYR A 18 4.60 17.40 -4.33
N GLN A 19 4.62 17.73 -5.62
CA GLN A 19 5.50 18.76 -6.19
C GLN A 19 5.40 20.08 -5.40
N GLY A 20 6.56 20.61 -5.02
CA GLY A 20 6.67 21.87 -4.27
C GLY A 20 6.62 21.72 -2.75
N MET A 21 6.44 20.52 -2.21
CA MET A 21 6.61 20.24 -0.77
C MET A 21 8.09 20.17 -0.38
N SER A 22 8.39 20.51 0.87
CA SER A 22 9.74 20.34 1.43
C SER A 22 10.04 18.87 1.71
N ALA A 23 11.31 18.53 1.90
CA ALA A 23 11.70 17.15 2.24
C ALA A 23 11.02 16.67 3.53
N GLU A 24 10.89 17.55 4.53
CA GLU A 24 10.22 17.25 5.80
C GLU A 24 8.73 16.92 5.60
N MET A 25 8.02 17.66 4.73
CA MET A 25 6.62 17.39 4.41
C MET A 25 6.43 16.07 3.63
N LEU A 26 7.40 15.69 2.79
CA LEU A 26 7.39 14.39 2.11
C LEU A 26 7.57 13.25 3.10
N VAL A 27 8.50 13.41 4.06
CA VAL A 27 8.70 12.45 5.16
C VAL A 27 7.42 12.32 6.00
N GLU A 28 6.81 13.45 6.40
CA GLU A 28 5.55 13.45 7.16
C GLU A 28 4.43 12.74 6.38
N SER A 29 4.34 12.97 5.06
CA SER A 29 3.35 12.29 4.21
C SER A 29 3.53 10.77 4.19
N LEU A 30 4.78 10.29 4.15
CA LEU A 30 5.08 8.87 4.22
C LEU A 30 4.79 8.29 5.62
N GLN A 31 5.11 9.02 6.69
CA GLN A 31 4.81 8.60 8.06
C GLN A 31 3.29 8.46 8.28
N ILE A 32 2.51 9.42 7.77
CA ILE A 32 1.04 9.35 7.78
C ILE A 32 0.57 8.11 7.00
N TYR A 33 1.11 7.87 5.81
CA TYR A 33 0.77 6.69 5.01
C TYR A 33 1.05 5.37 5.76
N LEU A 34 2.22 5.25 6.41
CA LEU A 34 2.57 4.05 7.18
C LEU A 34 1.63 3.88 8.37
N GLN A 35 1.36 4.94 9.13
CA GLN A 35 0.47 4.90 10.28
C GLN A 35 -0.97 4.53 9.90
N GLU A 36 -1.53 5.21 8.91
CA GLU A 36 -2.90 4.93 8.44
C GLU A 36 -2.98 3.54 7.79
N GLY A 37 -1.98 3.17 7.01
CA GLY A 37 -1.95 1.89 6.33
C GLY A 37 -1.80 0.70 7.28
N ALA A 38 -1.06 0.84 8.39
CA ALA A 38 -0.99 -0.19 9.43
C ALA A 38 -2.37 -0.48 10.06
N MET A 39 -3.17 0.56 10.34
CA MET A 39 -4.54 0.38 10.85
C MET A 39 -5.46 -0.31 9.84
N LEU A 40 -5.29 0.00 8.55
CA LEU A 40 -6.04 -0.66 7.47
C LEU A 40 -5.58 -2.10 7.26
N GLN A 41 -4.28 -2.37 7.39
CA GLN A 41 -3.70 -3.71 7.32
C GLN A 41 -4.28 -4.58 8.44
N GLU A 42 -4.29 -4.11 9.69
CA GLU A 42 -4.93 -4.81 10.80
C GLU A 42 -6.40 -5.13 10.51
N THR A 43 -7.16 -4.16 10.00
CA THR A 43 -8.57 -4.35 9.62
C THR A 43 -8.75 -5.43 8.54
N ILE A 44 -7.89 -5.43 7.51
CA ILE A 44 -7.92 -6.41 6.42
C ILE A 44 -7.61 -7.83 6.93
N MET A 45 -6.63 -7.95 7.84
CA MET A 45 -6.18 -9.24 8.36
C MET A 45 -7.13 -9.86 9.39
N MET A 46 -7.95 -9.04 10.06
CA MET A 46 -8.89 -9.52 11.08
C MET A 46 -10.26 -9.96 10.54
N ASP A 47 -10.69 -9.51 9.36
CA ASP A 47 -12.00 -9.81 8.78
C ASP A 47 -11.93 -10.92 7.70
N PHE A 48 -11.98 -12.17 8.17
CA PHE A 48 -11.98 -13.36 7.31
C PHE A 48 -13.25 -13.49 6.44
N ASP A 49 -14.32 -12.76 6.71
CA ASP A 49 -15.55 -12.82 5.91
C ASP A 49 -15.42 -12.01 4.61
N LEU A 50 -14.32 -11.27 4.42
CA LEU A 50 -14.08 -10.38 3.26
C LEU A 50 -15.19 -9.33 3.15
N GLY A 51 -15.59 -8.80 4.30
CA GLY A 51 -16.68 -7.87 4.47
C GLY A 51 -16.45 -6.50 3.84
N LYS A 52 -17.37 -5.58 4.13
CA LYS A 52 -17.30 -4.20 3.60
C LYS A 52 -16.08 -3.46 4.10
N ASP A 53 -15.57 -3.79 5.28
CA ASP A 53 -14.44 -3.10 5.88
C ASP A 53 -13.12 -3.51 5.20
N VAL A 54 -12.95 -4.79 4.86
CA VAL A 54 -11.83 -5.25 3.98
C VAL A 54 -11.86 -4.53 2.64
N GLN A 55 -13.04 -4.41 2.01
CA GLN A 55 -13.19 -3.72 0.72
C GLN A 55 -12.80 -2.24 0.81
N ARG A 56 -13.20 -1.55 1.90
CA ARG A 56 -12.80 -0.17 2.14
C ARG A 56 -11.30 -0.06 2.40
N GLY A 57 -10.71 -0.99 3.15
CA GLY A 57 -9.28 -1.04 3.41
C GLY A 57 -8.47 -1.08 2.12
N PHE A 58 -8.77 -2.05 1.24
CA PHE A 58 -8.14 -2.14 -0.07
C PHE A 58 -8.41 -0.91 -0.95
N HIS A 59 -9.61 -0.34 -0.91
CA HIS A 59 -9.94 0.86 -1.71
C HIS A 59 -9.11 2.09 -1.29
N SER A 60 -9.00 2.33 0.01
CA SER A 60 -8.20 3.41 0.58
C SER A 60 -6.73 3.18 0.26
N LEU A 61 -6.19 2.01 0.56
CA LEU A 61 -4.79 1.66 0.29
C LEU A 61 -4.43 1.76 -1.19
N LYS A 62 -5.31 1.33 -2.11
CA LYS A 62 -5.08 1.47 -3.55
C LYS A 62 -4.78 2.93 -3.94
N THR A 63 -5.54 3.86 -3.38
CA THR A 63 -5.45 5.28 -3.72
C THR A 63 -4.21 5.91 -3.08
N THR A 64 -4.02 5.69 -1.78
CA THR A 64 -2.89 6.28 -1.04
C THR A 64 -1.56 5.70 -1.48
N SER A 65 -1.46 4.38 -1.69
CA SER A 65 -0.25 3.70 -2.18
C SER A 65 0.22 4.24 -3.52
N LYS A 66 -0.72 4.58 -4.42
CA LYS A 66 -0.39 5.20 -5.71
C LYS A 66 0.23 6.59 -5.54
N MET A 67 -0.25 7.37 -4.58
CA MET A 67 0.23 8.73 -4.35
C MET A 67 1.64 8.74 -3.75
N VAL A 68 1.93 7.77 -2.89
CA VAL A 68 3.24 7.67 -2.22
C VAL A 68 4.24 6.80 -2.98
N GLY A 69 3.84 6.13 -4.05
CA GLY A 69 4.74 5.27 -4.83
C GLY A 69 4.93 3.85 -4.28
N ALA A 70 4.08 3.36 -3.38
CA ALA A 70 4.06 1.97 -2.94
C ALA A 70 3.41 1.07 -4.02
N MET A 71 4.11 0.88 -5.15
CA MET A 71 3.49 0.42 -6.40
C MET A 71 3.02 -1.03 -6.37
N ARG A 72 3.71 -1.91 -5.65
CA ARG A 72 3.26 -3.30 -5.46
C ARG A 72 1.99 -3.38 -4.62
N ILE A 73 1.91 -2.62 -3.53
CA ILE A 73 0.68 -2.53 -2.72
C ILE A 73 -0.47 -2.00 -3.57
N HIS A 74 -0.23 -0.95 -4.36
CA HIS A 74 -1.23 -0.43 -5.29
C HIS A 74 -1.76 -1.51 -6.25
N ASP A 75 -0.88 -2.31 -6.85
CA ASP A 75 -1.30 -3.36 -7.79
C ASP A 75 -2.07 -4.48 -7.09
N ILE A 76 -1.66 -4.92 -5.89
CA ILE A 76 -2.41 -5.93 -5.11
C ILE A 76 -3.81 -5.42 -4.79
N CYS A 77 -3.92 -4.17 -4.31
CA CYS A 77 -5.21 -3.58 -3.97
C CYS A 77 -6.11 -3.46 -5.21
N ARG A 78 -5.55 -3.04 -6.35
CA ARG A 78 -6.26 -3.00 -7.63
C ARG A 78 -6.72 -4.39 -8.07
N ASN A 79 -5.86 -5.40 -7.97
CA ASN A 79 -6.20 -6.77 -8.30
C ASN A 79 -7.31 -7.30 -7.37
N TYR A 80 -7.25 -7.01 -6.07
CA TYR A 80 -8.27 -7.41 -5.11
C TYR A 80 -9.66 -6.89 -5.49
N GLU A 81 -9.76 -5.60 -5.86
CA GLU A 81 -11.02 -5.00 -6.29
C GLU A 81 -11.59 -5.63 -7.58
N LEU A 82 -10.72 -6.09 -8.49
CA LEU A 82 -11.13 -6.71 -9.75
C LEU A 82 -11.58 -8.17 -9.60
N GLN A 83 -11.18 -8.84 -8.51
CA GLN A 83 -11.51 -10.24 -8.30
C GLN A 83 -12.88 -10.43 -7.67
N THR A 84 -13.60 -11.43 -8.15
CA THR A 84 -14.90 -11.86 -7.61
C THR A 84 -14.81 -13.22 -6.90
N GLN A 85 -13.74 -13.99 -7.17
CA GLN A 85 -13.54 -15.30 -6.58
C GLN A 85 -12.93 -15.17 -5.18
N ARG A 86 -13.57 -15.82 -4.20
CA ARG A 86 -13.14 -15.76 -2.79
C ARG A 86 -11.72 -16.28 -2.60
N GLU A 87 -11.38 -17.39 -3.23
CA GLU A 87 -10.04 -18.01 -3.12
C GLU A 87 -8.95 -17.07 -3.61
N GLU A 88 -9.17 -16.39 -4.74
CA GLU A 88 -8.20 -15.42 -5.26
C GLU A 88 -8.10 -14.18 -4.37
N ARG A 89 -9.21 -13.72 -3.78
CA ARG A 89 -9.17 -12.63 -2.80
C ARG A 89 -8.37 -13.00 -1.54
N LEU A 90 -8.52 -14.22 -1.06
CA LEU A 90 -7.72 -14.73 0.07
C LEU A 90 -6.24 -14.84 -0.32
N ARG A 91 -5.94 -15.32 -1.53
CA ARG A 91 -4.56 -15.35 -2.06
C ARG A 91 -3.94 -13.95 -2.08
N LEU A 92 -4.70 -12.95 -2.55
CA LEU A 92 -4.25 -11.55 -2.60
C LEU A 92 -4.10 -10.92 -1.21
N ILE A 93 -4.86 -11.35 -0.20
CA ILE A 93 -4.65 -10.91 1.19
C ILE A 93 -3.33 -11.46 1.75
N SER A 94 -3.03 -12.73 1.52
CA SER A 94 -1.73 -13.30 1.92
C SER A 94 -0.56 -12.64 1.18
N GLU A 95 -0.75 -12.31 -0.10
CA GLU A 95 0.24 -11.58 -0.90
C GLU A 95 0.42 -10.14 -0.39
N PHE A 96 -0.69 -9.48 -0.03
CA PHE A 96 -0.67 -8.14 0.58
C PHE A 96 0.11 -8.11 1.89
N GLU A 97 -0.05 -9.10 2.77
CA GLU A 97 0.65 -9.18 4.06
C GLU A 97 2.17 -9.18 3.87
N MET A 98 2.71 -10.04 3.00
CA MET A 98 4.15 -10.13 2.74
C MET A 98 4.71 -8.86 2.08
N GLU A 99 3.95 -8.27 1.15
CA GLU A 99 4.40 -7.08 0.43
C GLU A 99 4.25 -5.81 1.26
N TRP A 100 3.35 -5.80 2.25
CA TRP A 100 3.23 -4.69 3.21
C TRP A 100 4.52 -4.51 4.00
N GLU A 101 5.07 -5.61 4.55
CA GLU A 101 6.35 -5.57 5.28
C GLU A 101 7.48 -5.04 4.40
N SER A 102 7.58 -5.51 3.15
CA SER A 102 8.59 -5.06 2.20
C SER A 102 8.46 -3.57 1.87
N ALA A 103 7.22 -3.08 1.71
CA ALA A 103 6.95 -1.67 1.44
C ALA A 103 7.27 -0.78 2.65
N GLU A 104 6.90 -1.22 3.85
CA GLU A 104 7.21 -0.52 5.10
C GLU A 104 8.73 -0.37 5.30
N GLU A 105 9.50 -1.45 5.12
CA GLU A 105 10.96 -1.41 5.22
C GLU A 105 11.58 -0.44 4.19
N ALA A 106 11.14 -0.52 2.93
CA ALA A 106 11.69 0.34 1.87
C ALA A 106 11.37 1.82 2.09
N ILE A 107 10.15 2.13 2.55
CA ILE A 107 9.72 3.50 2.87
C ILE A 107 10.47 4.02 4.10
N GLN A 108 10.59 3.21 5.16
CA GLN A 108 11.30 3.61 6.37
C GLN A 108 12.78 3.87 6.10
N ALA A 109 13.44 3.02 5.31
CA ALA A 109 14.83 3.24 4.90
C ALA A 109 15.02 4.54 4.10
N TRP A 110 14.02 4.93 3.29
CA TRP A 110 14.03 6.20 2.59
C TRP A 110 13.86 7.39 3.55
N ILE A 111 12.96 7.28 4.53
CA ILE A 111 12.76 8.30 5.57
C ILE A 111 14.04 8.51 6.38
N ASP A 112 14.69 7.43 6.83
CA ASP A 112 15.87 7.48 7.69
C ASP A 112 17.10 8.08 7.00
N ALA A 113 17.13 8.09 5.67
CA ALA A 113 18.21 8.65 4.88
C ALA A 113 18.11 10.17 4.66
N ARG A 114 17.13 10.85 5.29
CA ARG A 114 16.77 12.27 5.05
C ARG A 114 16.77 13.13 6.32
#